data_AF-A0A377AV02-F1
#
_entry.id   AF-A0A377AV02-F1
#
_cell.length_a   1.000
_cell.length_b   1.000
_cell.length_c   1.000
_cell.angle_alpha   90.00
_cell.angle_beta   90.00
_cell.angle_gamma   90.00
#
_symmetry.space_group_name_H-M   'P 1'
#
loop_
_entity.id
_entity.type
_entity.pdbx_description
1 polymer ?
#
loop_
_entity_poly.entity_id
_entity_poly.type
_entity_poly.pdbx_seq_one_letter_code
_entity_poly.pdbx_strand_id
1 'polypeptide(L)'
;MQAFLMSELQLEQQIPFSASLTFEQSYSEVDGDSASMAELCALISALADVPVNQSIAITGSVDQFGRAQPVGGLNEKIEGFFAICQQRELTGETRCHYPHS
;
A
#
# COMPACT_ATOMS: atom_id res chain seq x y z
N MET A 1 -2.18 11.33 -5.03
CA MET A 1 -1.49 10.47 -6.03
C MET A 1 -1.17 11.16 -7.36
N GLN A 2 -2.13 11.68 -8.12
CA GLN A 2 -1.86 12.30 -9.43
C GLN A 2 -0.79 13.40 -9.41
N ALA A 3 -0.91 14.36 -8.49
CA ALA A 3 0.05 15.47 -8.36
C ALA A 3 1.48 14.97 -8.09
N PHE A 4 1.63 13.97 -7.20
CA PHE A 4 2.91 13.34 -6.91
C PHE A 4 3.52 12.69 -8.17
N LEU A 5 2.74 11.88 -8.90
CA LEU A 5 3.23 11.20 -10.10
C LEU A 5 3.63 12.18 -11.20
N MET A 6 2.88 13.27 -11.40
CA MET A 6 3.25 14.30 -12.37
C MET A 6 4.58 14.97 -11.99
N SER A 7 4.79 15.23 -10.70
CA SER A 7 6.04 15.81 -10.20
C SER A 7 7.23 14.86 -10.37
N GLU A 8 7.11 13.61 -9.91
CA GLU A 8 8.21 12.64 -9.95
C GLU A 8 8.59 12.21 -11.36
N LEU A 9 7.61 12.04 -12.25
CA LEU A 9 7.84 11.69 -13.65
C LEU A 9 8.15 12.90 -14.54
N GLN A 10 8.23 14.11 -13.94
CA GLN A 10 8.53 15.36 -14.65
C GLN A 10 7.59 15.60 -15.85
N LEU A 11 6.31 15.31 -15.68
CA LEU A 11 5.31 15.46 -16.73
C LEU A 11 4.88 16.92 -16.86
N GLU A 12 5.17 17.53 -18.01
CA GLU A 12 4.74 18.90 -18.34
C GLU A 12 3.28 18.98 -18.83
N GLN A 13 2.71 17.83 -19.24
CA GLN A 13 1.34 17.70 -19.76
C GLN A 13 0.53 16.70 -18.91
N GLN A 14 -0.73 16.46 -19.27
CA GLN A 14 -1.57 15.48 -18.57
C GLN A 14 -0.94 14.08 -18.59
N ILE A 15 -1.27 13.26 -17.58
CA ILE A 15 -0.77 11.89 -17.46
C ILE A 15 -1.08 11.11 -18.75
N PRO A 16 -0.07 10.57 -19.46
CA PRO A 16 -0.23 9.96 -20.78
C PRO A 16 -0.76 8.51 -20.73
N PHE A 17 -1.31 8.09 -19.59
CA PHE A 17 -1.80 6.75 -19.35
C PHE A 17 -3.09 6.77 -18.54
N SER A 18 -3.85 5.68 -18.63
CA SER A 18 -4.95 5.38 -17.72
C SER A 18 -4.53 4.25 -16.80
N ALA A 19 -4.95 4.32 -15.54
CA ALA A 19 -4.72 3.27 -14.57
C ALA A 19 -6.00 3.05 -13.76
N SER A 20 -6.29 1.79 -13.47
CA SER A 20 -7.38 1.37 -12.60
C SER A 20 -6.81 0.63 -11.41
N LEU A 21 -7.28 0.95 -10.22
CA LEU A 21 -6.92 0.26 -9.00
C LEU A 21 -8.18 -0.35 -8.39
N THR A 22 -8.04 -1.55 -7.83
CA THR A 22 -9.18 -2.31 -7.29
C THR A 22 -8.75 -3.02 -6.02
N PHE A 23 -9.57 -2.91 -4.98
CA PHE A 23 -9.48 -3.77 -3.81
C PHE A 23 -10.20 -5.08 -4.14
N GLU A 24 -9.43 -6.11 -4.45
CA GLU A 24 -9.96 -7.43 -4.74
C GLU A 24 -10.77 -7.97 -3.56
N GLN A 25 -11.88 -8.64 -3.88
CA GLN A 25 -12.78 -9.24 -2.89
C GLN A 25 -13.34 -8.26 -1.84
N SER A 26 -13.37 -6.95 -2.14
CA SER A 26 -14.03 -5.96 -1.28
C SER A 26 -15.53 -5.90 -1.59
N TYR A 27 -16.36 -6.35 -0.66
CA TYR A 27 -17.83 -6.32 -0.77
C TYR A 27 -18.48 -5.18 0.02
N SER A 28 -17.67 -4.41 0.74
CA SER A 28 -18.07 -3.20 1.45
C SER A 28 -17.37 -1.98 0.87
N GLU A 29 -17.92 -0.80 1.14
CA GLU A 29 -17.22 0.44 0.87
C GLU A 29 -15.90 0.49 1.65
N VAL A 30 -14.87 0.99 1.00
CA VAL A 30 -13.57 1.30 1.61
C VAL A 30 -13.57 2.80 1.86
N ASP A 31 -13.45 3.19 3.13
CA ASP A 31 -13.42 4.59 3.55
C ASP A 31 -12.04 4.96 4.13
N GLY A 32 -11.72 6.25 4.06
CA GLY A 32 -10.47 6.84 4.55
C GLY A 32 -9.30 6.78 3.57
N ASP A 33 -8.20 7.40 3.96
CA ASP A 33 -6.98 7.58 3.17
C ASP A 33 -5.88 6.57 3.50
N SER A 34 -6.13 5.67 4.45
CA SER A 34 -5.11 4.81 5.07
C SER A 34 -4.58 3.67 4.19
N ALA A 35 -5.12 3.53 2.99
CA ALA A 35 -4.65 2.61 1.95
C ALA A 35 -3.86 3.33 0.85
N SER A 36 -3.92 4.66 0.76
CA SER A 36 -3.37 5.42 -0.38
C SER A 36 -1.86 5.25 -0.59
N MET A 37 -1.10 4.92 0.46
CA MET A 37 0.30 4.52 0.32
C MET A 37 0.45 3.19 -0.44
N ALA A 38 -0.36 2.19 -0.11
CA ALA A 38 -0.36 0.90 -0.79
C ALA A 38 -0.82 1.04 -2.26
N GLU A 39 -1.82 1.88 -2.51
CA GLU A 39 -2.29 2.20 -3.86
C GLU A 39 -1.18 2.82 -4.71
N LEU A 40 -0.43 3.78 -4.16
CA LEU A 40 0.68 4.42 -4.83
C LEU A 40 1.81 3.42 -5.14
N CYS A 41 2.17 2.55 -4.18
CA CYS A 41 3.16 1.50 -4.40
C CYS A 41 2.74 0.52 -5.51
N ALA A 42 1.48 0.09 -5.52
CA ALA A 42 0.95 -0.79 -6.55
C ALA A 42 0.99 -0.14 -7.94
N LEU A 43 0.62 1.14 -8.02
CA LEU A 43 0.65 1.89 -9.28
C LEU A 43 2.08 2.10 -9.78
N ILE A 44 3.03 2.49 -8.92
CA ILE A 44 4.45 2.64 -9.30
C ILE A 44 5.02 1.29 -9.74
N SER A 45 4.72 0.21 -9.02
CA SER A 45 5.13 -1.15 -9.38
C SER A 45 4.66 -1.52 -10.79
N ALA A 46 3.38 -1.27 -11.10
CA ALA A 46 2.81 -1.53 -12.42
C ALA A 46 3.43 -0.67 -13.53
N LEU A 47 3.76 0.60 -13.23
CA LEU A 47 4.41 1.50 -14.20
C LEU A 47 5.89 1.15 -14.44
N ALA A 48 6.59 0.68 -13.40
CA ALA A 48 8.02 0.37 -13.46
C ALA A 48 8.32 -1.07 -13.88
N ASP A 49 7.31 -1.94 -13.97
CA ASP A 49 7.45 -3.39 -14.16
C ASP A 49 8.37 -4.03 -13.10
N VAL A 50 8.24 -3.57 -11.84
CA VAL A 50 9.02 -4.08 -10.70
C VAL A 50 8.07 -4.73 -9.69
N PRO A 51 8.25 -6.01 -9.33
CA PRO A 51 7.35 -6.71 -8.42
C PRO A 51 7.44 -6.18 -6.98
N VAL A 52 6.30 -6.12 -6.29
CA VAL A 52 6.23 -5.82 -4.84
C VAL A 52 6.36 -7.10 -4.03
N ASN A 53 7.16 -7.05 -2.96
CA ASN A 53 7.28 -8.14 -2.00
C ASN A 53 5.96 -8.35 -1.22
N GLN A 54 5.26 -9.44 -1.52
CA GLN A 54 3.96 -9.78 -0.91
C GLN A 54 4.07 -10.23 0.56
N SER A 55 5.28 -10.39 1.10
CA SER A 55 5.51 -10.71 2.51
C SER A 55 5.36 -9.48 3.43
N ILE A 56 5.16 -8.29 2.86
CA ILE A 56 5.07 -7.01 3.57
C ILE A 56 3.67 -6.44 3.35
N ALA A 57 2.92 -6.22 4.43
CA ALA A 57 1.70 -5.42 4.39
C ALA A 57 2.02 -3.92 4.49
N ILE A 58 1.26 -3.10 3.77
CA ILE A 58 1.39 -1.65 3.77
C ILE A 58 0.09 -1.05 4.30
N THR A 59 0.20 -0.16 5.29
CA THR A 59 -0.86 0.79 5.66
C THR A 59 -0.24 2.15 5.88
N GLY A 60 -0.92 3.19 5.41
CA GLY A 60 -0.43 4.56 5.48
C GLY A 60 -1.21 5.44 4.52
N SER A 61 -1.31 6.71 4.87
CA SER A 61 -1.77 7.74 3.95
C SER A 61 -0.57 8.40 3.26
N VAL A 62 -0.77 8.96 2.08
CA VAL A 62 0.25 9.69 1.33
C VAL A 62 -0.27 11.05 0.90
N ASP A 63 0.50 12.11 1.21
CA ASP A 63 0.16 13.46 0.78
C ASP A 63 0.49 13.69 -0.71
N GLN A 64 0.18 14.89 -1.24
CA GLN A 64 0.46 15.23 -2.63
C GLN A 64 1.95 15.31 -2.98
N PHE A 65 2.82 15.34 -1.97
CA PHE A 65 4.28 15.39 -2.10
C PHE A 65 4.92 14.01 -1.90
N GLY A 66 4.13 12.95 -1.76
CA GLY A 66 4.65 11.59 -1.56
C GLY A 66 5.05 11.28 -0.13
N ARG A 67 4.68 12.12 0.85
CA ARG A 67 5.07 11.92 2.26
C ARG A 67 4.07 11.04 2.97
N ALA A 68 4.57 10.10 3.75
CA ALA A 68 3.76 9.26 4.60
C ALA A 68 3.07 10.08 5.70
N GLN A 69 1.79 9.80 5.92
CA GLN A 69 0.97 10.40 6.95
C GLN A 69 0.46 9.33 7.93
N PRO A 70 0.30 9.68 9.22
CA PRO A 70 -0.19 8.76 10.23
C PRO A 70 -1.63 8.31 9.92
N VAL A 71 -1.96 7.09 10.34
CA VAL A 71 -3.28 6.49 10.15
C VAL A 71 -3.81 5.93 11.46
N GLY A 72 -5.13 5.91 11.61
CA GLY A 72 -5.79 5.26 12.75
C GLY A 72 -5.77 3.73 12.66
N GLY A 73 -6.00 3.09 13.82
CA GLY A 73 -6.16 1.64 13.93
C GLY A 73 -4.89 0.83 13.62
N LEU A 74 -3.72 1.39 13.93
CA LEU A 74 -2.44 0.80 13.53
C LEU A 74 -2.23 -0.59 14.16
N ASN A 75 -2.57 -0.75 15.44
CA ASN A 75 -2.42 -2.02 16.14
C ASN A 75 -3.32 -3.10 15.53
N GLU A 76 -4.59 -2.78 15.29
CA GLU A 76 -5.57 -3.68 14.70
C GLU A 76 -5.15 -4.15 13.30
N LYS A 77 -4.54 -3.25 12.51
CA LYS A 77 -4.02 -3.59 11.18
C LYS A 77 -2.80 -4.51 11.25
N ILE A 78 -1.86 -4.22 12.16
CA ILE A 78 -0.67 -5.06 12.36
C ILE A 78 -1.07 -6.45 12.86
N GLU A 79 -1.93 -6.51 13.88
CA GLU A 79 -2.43 -7.77 14.45
C GLU A 79 -3.24 -8.57 13.43
N GLY A 80 -4.07 -7.90 12.62
CA GLY A 80 -4.84 -8.54 11.55
C GLY A 80 -3.95 -9.20 10.50
N PHE A 81 -2.89 -8.52 10.04
CA PHE A 81 -1.93 -9.11 9.11
C PHE A 81 -1.19 -10.29 9.75
N PHE A 82 -0.72 -10.15 10.99
CA PHE A 82 -0.04 -11.22 11.71
C PHE A 82 -0.91 -12.47 11.87
N ALA A 83 -2.19 -12.29 12.22
CA ALA A 83 -3.14 -13.40 12.36
C ALA A 83 -3.31 -14.18 11.05
N ILE A 84 -3.40 -13.49 9.90
CA ILE A 84 -3.49 -14.13 8.58
C ILE A 84 -2.19 -14.89 8.26
N CYS A 85 -1.02 -14.30 8.53
CA CYS A 85 0.26 -14.97 8.33
C CYS A 85 0.37 -16.27 9.13
N GLN A 86 -0.09 -16.24 10.39
CA GLN A 86 -0.09 -17.41 11.27
C GLN A 86 -1.07 -18.49 10.76
N GLN A 87 -2.27 -18.12 10.36
CA GLN A 87 -3.28 -19.05 9.84
C GLN A 87 -2.85 -19.75 8.55
N ARG A 88 -2.05 -19.07 7.71
CA ARG A 88 -1.55 -19.61 6.45
C ARG A 88 -0.27 -20.44 6.60
N GLU A 89 0.17 -20.69 7.83
CA GLU A 89 1.41 -21.41 8.15
C GLU A 89 2.62 -20.89 7.36
N LEU A 90 2.67 -19.58 7.09
CA LEU A 90 3.75 -18.99 6.33
C LEU A 90 5.03 -19.06 7.18
N THR A 91 5.93 -19.98 6.83
CA THR A 91 7.21 -20.23 7.50
C THR A 91 8.35 -19.55 6.72
N GLY A 92 9.21 -18.76 7.39
CA GLY A 92 10.39 -18.11 6.77
C GLY A 92 10.39 -16.58 6.84
N GLU A 93 10.97 -15.89 5.83
CA GLU A 93 11.07 -14.41 5.71
C GLU A 93 9.71 -13.68 5.79
N THR A 94 8.61 -14.42 5.67
CA THR A 94 7.22 -14.03 5.91
C THR A 94 6.84 -13.89 7.39
N ARG A 95 7.76 -14.15 8.34
CA ARG A 95 7.53 -13.85 9.76
C ARG A 95 7.59 -12.34 9.97
N CYS A 96 6.43 -11.72 10.14
CA CYS A 96 6.31 -10.45 10.85
C CYS A 96 7.04 -10.55 12.19
N HIS A 97 8.22 -9.96 12.30
CA HIS A 97 8.92 -9.84 13.57
C HIS A 97 8.18 -8.83 14.45
N TYR A 98 7.45 -9.34 15.44
CA TYR A 98 7.07 -8.56 16.61
C TYR A 98 8.31 -8.46 17.50
N PRO A 99 8.89 -7.27 17.76
CA PRO A 99 9.76 -7.14 18.91
C PRO A 99 8.86 -7.25 20.14
N HIS A 100 8.87 -8.41 20.78
CA HIS A 100 8.37 -8.52 22.15
C HIS A 100 9.21 -7.59 23.02
N SER A 101 8.57 -6.58 23.62
CA SER A 101 9.01 -6.00 24.89
C SER A 101 8.83 -7.02 26.00
#